data_AF-A0A5B0IGE5-F1
#
_entry.id   AF-A0A5B0IGE5-F1
#
_cell.length_a   1.000
_cell.length_b   1.000
_cell.length_c   1.000
_cell.angle_alpha   90.00
_cell.angle_beta   90.00
_cell.angle_gamma   90.00
#
_symmetry.space_group_name_H-M   'P 1'
#
loop_
_entity.id
_entity.type
_entity.pdbx_description
1 polymer ?
#
loop_
_entity_poly.entity_id
_entity_poly.type
_entity_poly.pdbx_seq_one_letter_code
_entity_poly.pdbx_strand_id
1 'polypeptide(L)'
;MLRIESRVIRRILRLLVPGGHGDATTTSPTAYPVLRRDHAMLFRSTTDRSRPVSTITSTTSTAAAVLPVAPAAATAADVLAGVDLTGRRAVVTGATTGVGLATARALAAAGAEVTLAVRDAEVGAVARAGIVADTGNERVAVGELDLSDQRSIARFVRLWDGPLHMLVHAAAVAGAPLTRTVDDWELHLAVNHLGPASLTSGLHWALTAVDGARVVTVTSAAHRDAAFDPEDPHFSDQRYDAHLAGL
;
A
#
# COMPACT_ATOMS: atom_id res chain seq x y z
N MET A 1 10.46 14.48 -16.06
CA MET A 1 10.06 13.79 -14.82
C MET A 1 8.57 13.42 -14.77
N LEU A 2 7.63 14.23 -15.30
CA LEU A 2 6.16 14.00 -15.24
C LEU A 2 5.58 12.71 -15.89
N ARG A 3 6.27 12.08 -16.84
CA ARG A 3 5.69 10.96 -17.65
C ARG A 3 5.63 9.62 -16.92
N ILE A 4 6.54 9.35 -15.98
CA ILE A 4 6.62 8.07 -15.27
C ILE A 4 5.52 7.98 -14.20
N GLU A 5 5.37 9.05 -13.41
CA GLU A 5 4.31 9.16 -12.40
C GLU A 5 2.93 8.94 -13.02
N SER A 6 2.66 9.58 -14.17
CA SER A 6 1.41 9.39 -14.91
C SER A 6 1.13 7.93 -15.32
N ARG A 7 2.15 7.12 -15.62
CA ARG A 7 1.94 5.69 -15.96
C ARG A 7 1.66 4.84 -14.73
N VAL A 8 2.40 5.05 -13.64
CA VAL A 8 2.24 4.30 -12.40
C VAL A 8 0.88 4.57 -11.77
N ILE A 9 0.50 5.85 -11.66
CA ILE A 9 -0.79 6.26 -11.09
C ILE A 9 -1.96 5.66 -11.88
N ARG A 10 -1.91 5.70 -13.23
CA ARG A 10 -2.94 5.07 -14.06
C ARG A 10 -3.10 3.58 -13.79
N ARG A 11 -1.99 2.87 -13.59
CA ARG A 11 -2.03 1.43 -13.33
C ARG A 11 -2.64 1.14 -11.96
N ILE A 12 -2.26 1.91 -10.94
CA ILE A 12 -2.88 1.84 -9.60
C ILE A 12 -4.39 2.04 -9.71
N LEU A 13 -4.83 3.13 -10.35
CA LEU A 13 -6.26 3.46 -10.43
C LEU A 13 -7.06 2.37 -11.18
N ARG A 14 -6.53 1.76 -12.24
CA ARG A 14 -7.18 0.62 -12.90
C ARG A 14 -7.33 -0.61 -12.03
N LEU A 15 -6.38 -0.85 -11.11
CA LEU A 15 -6.46 -1.97 -10.18
C LEU A 15 -7.52 -1.73 -9.09
N LEU A 16 -7.78 -0.47 -8.76
CA LEU A 16 -8.70 -0.06 -7.70
C LEU A 16 -10.17 0.02 -8.16
N VAL A 17 -10.43 0.28 -9.45
CA VAL A 17 -11.79 0.46 -9.97
C VAL A 17 -12.44 -0.87 -10.41
N PRO A 18 -13.71 -1.13 -10.03
CA PRO A 18 -14.45 -2.29 -10.53
C PRO A 18 -14.52 -2.35 -12.06
N GLY A 19 -14.30 -3.54 -12.65
CA GLY A 19 -14.34 -3.72 -14.12
C GLY A 19 -13.05 -3.34 -14.86
N GLY A 20 -11.99 -2.91 -14.17
CA GLY A 20 -10.69 -2.57 -14.78
C GLY A 20 -9.86 -3.77 -15.28
N HIS A 21 -10.38 -5.00 -15.22
CA HIS A 21 -9.70 -6.23 -15.65
C HIS A 21 -10.56 -6.96 -16.68
N GLY A 22 -9.96 -7.32 -17.83
CA GLY A 22 -10.37 -8.54 -18.51
C GLY A 22 -9.94 -9.72 -17.63
N ASP A 23 -10.79 -10.74 -17.49
CA ASP A 23 -10.58 -11.91 -16.66
C ASP A 23 -9.16 -12.48 -16.81
N ALA A 24 -8.31 -12.21 -15.82
CA ALA A 24 -7.01 -12.83 -15.67
C ALA A 24 -6.90 -13.34 -14.23
N THR A 25 -7.57 -14.46 -14.00
CA THR A 25 -7.31 -15.36 -12.88
C THR A 25 -5.94 -15.99 -13.11
N THR A 26 -4.90 -15.40 -12.51
CA THR A 26 -3.61 -16.10 -12.38
C THR A 26 -3.45 -16.54 -10.93
N THR A 27 -3.85 -17.78 -10.65
CA THR A 27 -3.49 -18.51 -9.44
C THR A 27 -2.03 -18.94 -9.54
N SER A 28 -1.14 -18.32 -8.75
CA SER A 28 0.20 -18.85 -8.52
C SER A 28 0.28 -19.39 -7.09
N PRO A 29 0.50 -20.69 -6.87
CA PRO A 29 0.72 -21.25 -5.55
C PRO A 29 2.20 -21.08 -5.21
N THR A 30 2.60 -19.89 -4.78
CA THR A 30 3.95 -19.69 -4.24
C THR A 30 3.84 -19.65 -2.73
N ALA A 31 4.01 -20.81 -2.11
CA ALA A 31 4.21 -20.95 -0.68
C ALA A 31 5.51 -20.21 -0.31
N TYR A 32 5.40 -19.17 0.52
CA TYR A 32 6.57 -18.56 1.14
C TYR A 32 7.16 -19.54 2.16
N PRO A 33 8.49 -19.72 2.22
CA PRO A 33 9.12 -20.54 3.24
C PRO A 33 8.78 -19.98 4.62
N VAL A 34 8.25 -20.84 5.48
CA VAL A 34 8.05 -20.58 6.91
C VAL A 34 9.44 -20.36 7.52
N LEU A 35 9.72 -19.13 7.97
CA LEU A 35 10.90 -18.81 8.79
C LEU A 35 11.01 -19.83 9.93
N ARG A 36 12.20 -20.44 10.05
CA ARG A 36 12.46 -21.48 11.04
C ARG A 36 12.27 -20.94 12.47
N ARG A 37 11.93 -21.88 13.35
CA ARG A 37 11.31 -21.74 14.68
C ARG A 37 12.02 -20.86 15.72
N ASP A 38 13.19 -20.28 15.44
CA ASP A 38 14.02 -19.67 16.47
C ASP A 38 13.84 -18.14 16.60
N HIS A 39 13.08 -17.51 15.70
CA HIS A 39 12.64 -16.10 15.77
C HIS A 39 11.12 -15.95 15.68
N ALA A 40 10.37 -16.77 16.40
CA ALA A 40 8.91 -16.76 16.37
C ALA A 40 8.35 -15.40 16.83
N MET A 41 7.93 -14.57 15.86
CA MET A 41 6.88 -13.57 16.06
C MET A 41 5.64 -14.28 16.62
N LEU A 42 5.35 -14.10 17.90
CA LEU A 42 4.09 -14.52 18.49
C LEU A 42 2.96 -13.59 18.02
N PHE A 43 2.48 -13.78 16.80
CA PHE A 43 1.12 -13.36 16.43
C PHE A 43 0.14 -14.31 17.12
N ARG A 44 -0.23 -14.02 18.38
CA ARG A 44 -1.40 -14.67 19.01
C ARG A 44 -2.67 -14.04 18.45
N SER A 45 -3.13 -14.56 17.32
CA SER A 45 -4.53 -14.45 16.91
C SER A 45 -5.36 -15.40 17.79
N THR A 46 -6.17 -14.84 18.69
CA THR A 46 -7.32 -15.56 19.24
C THR A 46 -8.45 -15.48 18.21
N THR A 47 -8.37 -16.29 17.15
CA THR A 47 -9.48 -16.44 16.22
C THR A 47 -9.91 -17.90 16.20
N ASP A 48 -11.16 -18.10 16.57
CA ASP A 48 -11.91 -19.35 16.50
C ASP A 48 -11.72 -20.02 15.12
N ARG A 49 -11.28 -21.28 15.12
CA ARG A 49 -10.95 -22.10 13.94
C ARG A 49 -12.18 -22.49 13.09
N SER A 50 -13.36 -22.00 13.43
CA SER A 50 -14.64 -22.42 12.84
C SER A 50 -15.06 -21.67 11.58
N ARG A 51 -14.38 -20.57 11.18
CA ARG A 51 -14.78 -19.75 10.02
C ARG A 51 -13.97 -20.06 8.75
N PRO A 52 -14.62 -20.18 7.57
CA PRO A 52 -13.92 -20.40 6.31
C PRO A 52 -13.02 -19.19 5.97
N VAL A 53 -11.80 -19.48 5.51
CA VAL A 53 -10.80 -18.50 5.11
C VAL A 53 -11.28 -17.77 3.85
N SER A 54 -11.74 -16.52 4.00
CA SER A 54 -12.02 -15.65 2.86
C SER A 54 -10.71 -15.32 2.14
N THR A 55 -10.59 -15.74 0.89
CA THR A 55 -9.38 -15.53 0.07
C THR A 55 -9.26 -14.04 -0.29
N ILE A 56 -8.23 -13.38 0.23
CA ILE A 56 -7.83 -12.06 -0.28
C ILE A 56 -7.09 -12.29 -1.60
N THR A 57 -7.66 -11.79 -2.69
CA THR A 57 -6.94 -11.69 -3.97
C THR A 57 -5.90 -10.58 -3.86
N SER A 58 -4.65 -10.95 -3.65
CA SER A 58 -3.49 -10.06 -3.80
C SER A 58 -3.02 -10.11 -5.25
N THR A 59 -3.14 -9.00 -5.99
CA THR A 59 -2.64 -8.90 -7.37
C THR A 59 -1.33 -8.12 -7.37
N THR A 60 -0.21 -8.83 -7.39
CA THR A 60 1.09 -8.24 -7.69
C THR A 60 1.20 -8.04 -9.19
N SER A 61 1.12 -6.80 -9.65
CA SER A 61 1.16 -6.48 -11.06
C SER A 61 2.59 -6.09 -11.49
N THR A 62 3.40 -7.08 -11.88
CA THR A 62 4.67 -6.86 -12.60
C THR A 62 4.35 -6.40 -14.03
N ALA A 63 5.16 -5.51 -14.59
CA ALA A 63 5.02 -5.11 -15.99
C ALA A 63 5.40 -6.26 -16.94
N ALA A 64 4.43 -7.13 -17.26
CA ALA A 64 4.46 -8.00 -18.45
C ALA A 64 3.08 -8.59 -18.85
N ALA A 65 1.94 -8.12 -18.31
CA ALA A 65 0.63 -8.48 -18.87
C ALA A 65 0.23 -7.45 -19.92
N VAL A 66 0.22 -7.86 -21.19
CA VAL A 66 -0.30 -7.08 -22.32
C VAL A 66 -1.83 -7.07 -22.23
N LEU A 67 -2.37 -6.17 -21.43
CA LEU A 67 -3.74 -5.66 -21.60
C LEU A 67 -3.71 -4.56 -22.67
N PRO A 68 -4.82 -4.32 -23.41
CA PRO A 68 -4.83 -3.35 -24.49
C PRO A 68 -4.29 -2.00 -24.03
N VAL A 69 -3.23 -1.56 -24.68
CA VAL A 69 -2.57 -0.27 -24.45
C VAL A 69 -3.56 0.82 -24.85
N ALA A 70 -4.24 1.40 -23.87
CA ALA A 70 -4.90 2.69 -24.06
C ALA A 70 -3.83 3.72 -24.50
N PRO A 71 -4.17 4.66 -25.39
CA PRO A 71 -3.20 5.58 -25.96
C PRO A 71 -2.47 6.35 -24.86
N ALA A 72 -1.18 6.60 -25.09
CA ALA A 72 -0.24 7.16 -24.12
C ALA A 72 -0.63 8.53 -23.52
N ALA A 73 -1.72 9.14 -24.00
CA ALA A 73 -2.23 10.47 -23.65
C ALA A 73 -3.18 10.52 -22.44
N ALA A 74 -3.75 9.40 -21.98
CA ALA A 74 -4.69 9.42 -20.85
C ALA A 74 -3.99 9.86 -19.54
N THR A 75 -4.58 10.74 -18.76
CA THR A 75 -4.16 11.20 -17.43
C THR A 75 -4.73 10.31 -16.32
N ALA A 76 -4.37 10.56 -15.06
CA ALA A 76 -5.03 9.90 -13.92
C ALA A 76 -6.53 10.22 -13.88
N ALA A 77 -6.90 11.45 -14.27
CA ALA A 77 -8.29 11.87 -14.42
C ALA A 77 -9.01 11.07 -15.52
N ASP A 78 -8.34 10.78 -16.64
CA ASP A 78 -8.95 10.00 -17.73
C ASP A 78 -9.22 8.53 -17.35
N VAL A 79 -8.46 7.95 -16.41
CA VAL A 79 -8.72 6.59 -15.91
C VAL A 79 -9.93 6.55 -14.97
N LEU A 80 -10.20 7.64 -14.26
CA LEU A 80 -11.36 7.76 -13.38
C LEU A 80 -12.53 8.51 -14.02
N ALA A 81 -12.42 8.91 -15.28
CA ALA A 81 -13.49 9.60 -15.99
C ALA A 81 -14.74 8.70 -16.05
N GLY A 82 -15.84 9.17 -15.44
CA GLY A 82 -17.09 8.41 -15.35
C GLY A 82 -17.13 7.33 -14.27
N VAL A 83 -16.09 7.22 -13.43
CA VAL A 83 -16.06 6.32 -12.27
C VAL A 83 -16.57 7.08 -11.04
N ASP A 84 -17.63 6.56 -10.43
CA ASP A 84 -18.14 7.03 -9.14
C ASP A 84 -17.71 6.09 -8.02
N LEU A 85 -16.93 6.61 -7.08
CA LEU A 85 -16.45 5.91 -5.88
C LEU A 85 -17.18 6.38 -4.61
N THR A 86 -18.31 7.09 -4.74
CA THR A 86 -19.14 7.48 -3.60
C THR A 86 -19.49 6.26 -2.73
N GLY A 87 -19.33 6.40 -1.41
CA GLY A 87 -19.52 5.31 -0.45
C GLY A 87 -18.36 4.30 -0.38
N ARG A 88 -17.32 4.45 -1.20
CA ARG A 88 -16.08 3.66 -1.09
C ARG A 88 -15.07 4.39 -0.22
N ARG A 89 -14.34 3.60 0.57
CA ARG A 89 -13.37 4.08 1.57
C ARG A 89 -11.97 3.58 1.21
N ALA A 90 -11.00 4.49 1.20
CA ALA A 90 -9.63 4.23 0.82
C ALA A 90 -8.65 4.69 1.90
N VAL A 91 -7.60 3.90 2.13
CA VAL A 91 -6.41 4.30 2.88
C VAL A 91 -5.25 4.38 1.91
N VAL A 92 -4.56 5.53 1.87
CA VAL A 92 -3.35 5.71 1.05
C VAL A 92 -2.19 6.09 1.97
N THR A 93 -1.17 5.25 2.03
CA THR A 93 0.06 5.54 2.77
C THR A 93 0.97 6.46 1.96
N GLY A 94 1.75 7.31 2.63
CA GLY A 94 2.69 8.21 1.94
C GLY A 94 2.00 9.29 1.10
N ALA A 95 0.77 9.65 1.47
CA ALA A 95 -0.11 10.49 0.67
C ALA A 95 0.17 12.00 0.75
N THR A 96 1.37 12.41 1.17
CA THR A 96 1.79 13.83 1.22
C THR A 96 2.55 14.27 -0.02
N THR A 97 3.14 13.34 -0.78
CA THR A 97 3.94 13.64 -1.97
C THR A 97 3.79 12.57 -3.06
N GLY A 98 4.32 12.86 -4.26
CA GLY A 98 4.52 11.89 -5.34
C GLY A 98 3.29 11.07 -5.70
N VAL A 99 3.50 9.75 -5.90
CA VAL A 99 2.47 8.80 -6.32
C VAL A 99 1.34 8.69 -5.30
N GLY A 100 1.65 8.72 -3.99
CA GLY A 100 0.65 8.64 -2.94
C GLY A 100 -0.32 9.81 -2.96
N LEU A 101 0.21 11.05 -2.98
CA LEU A 101 -0.60 12.27 -3.05
C LEU A 101 -1.48 12.31 -4.31
N ALA A 102 -0.90 11.98 -5.46
CA ALA A 102 -1.64 11.99 -6.72
C ALA A 102 -2.73 10.91 -6.76
N THR A 103 -2.49 9.74 -6.18
CA THR A 103 -3.49 8.67 -6.05
C THR A 103 -4.62 9.10 -5.12
N ALA A 104 -4.30 9.65 -3.95
CA ALA A 104 -5.29 10.12 -2.99
C ALA A 104 -6.18 11.22 -3.59
N ARG A 105 -5.58 12.20 -4.29
CA ARG A 105 -6.33 13.25 -4.99
C ARG A 105 -7.27 12.68 -6.04
N ALA A 106 -6.81 11.72 -6.84
CA ALA A 106 -7.62 11.10 -7.89
C ALA A 106 -8.81 10.33 -7.30
N LEU A 107 -8.60 9.53 -6.25
CA LEU A 107 -9.68 8.82 -5.55
C LEU A 107 -10.70 9.79 -4.94
N ALA A 108 -10.23 10.88 -4.31
CA ALA A 108 -11.10 11.92 -3.76
C ALA A 108 -11.93 12.62 -4.85
N ALA A 109 -11.33 12.93 -6.01
CA ALA A 109 -12.02 13.53 -7.14
C ALA A 109 -13.14 12.63 -7.70
N ALA A 110 -13.00 11.31 -7.58
CA ALA A 110 -14.02 10.33 -7.94
C ALA A 110 -15.06 10.08 -6.82
N GLY A 111 -15.03 10.83 -5.71
CA GLY A 111 -16.03 10.77 -4.64
C GLY A 111 -15.73 9.80 -3.50
N ALA A 112 -14.58 9.12 -3.50
CA ALA A 112 -14.20 8.23 -2.41
C ALA A 112 -13.97 9.00 -1.10
N GLU A 113 -14.19 8.33 0.03
CA GLU A 113 -13.69 8.76 1.33
C GLU A 113 -12.22 8.33 1.44
N VAL A 114 -11.30 9.28 1.63
CA VAL A 114 -9.86 8.99 1.58
C VAL A 114 -9.20 9.34 2.91
N THR A 115 -8.55 8.37 3.53
CA THR A 115 -7.65 8.58 4.67
C THR A 115 -6.21 8.67 4.17
N LEU A 116 -5.60 9.84 4.36
CA LEU A 116 -4.18 10.09 4.14
C LEU A 116 -3.42 9.52 5.33
N ALA A 117 -2.85 8.33 5.19
CA ALA A 117 -2.07 7.68 6.23
C ALA A 117 -0.60 8.15 6.16
N VAL A 118 -0.19 8.98 7.11
CA VAL A 118 1.06 9.76 7.02
C VAL A 118 1.74 9.85 8.38
N ARG A 119 3.07 9.95 8.40
CA ARG A 119 3.84 10.06 9.65
C ARG A 119 3.61 11.39 10.37
N ASP A 120 3.57 12.48 9.62
CA ASP A 120 3.42 13.83 10.15
C ASP A 120 2.00 14.33 9.85
N ALA A 121 1.19 14.48 10.90
CA ALA A 121 -0.20 14.89 10.79
C ALA A 121 -0.36 16.33 10.28
N GLU A 122 0.58 17.23 10.58
CA GLU A 122 0.55 18.63 10.12
C GLU A 122 0.82 18.71 8.62
N VAL A 123 1.82 17.97 8.12
CA VAL A 123 2.06 17.84 6.68
C VAL A 123 0.86 17.16 5.99
N GLY A 124 0.26 16.18 6.66
CA GLY A 124 -0.99 15.55 6.23
C GLY A 124 -2.14 16.54 6.09
N ALA A 125 -2.29 17.46 7.04
CA ALA A 125 -3.36 18.47 7.04
C ALA A 125 -3.22 19.44 5.86
N VAL A 126 -1.97 19.83 5.52
CA VAL A 126 -1.70 20.64 4.32
C VAL A 126 -2.07 19.87 3.04
N ALA A 127 -1.67 18.60 2.93
CA ALA A 127 -2.01 17.78 1.77
C ALA A 127 -3.53 17.58 1.63
N ARG A 128 -4.23 17.34 2.75
CA ARG A 128 -5.70 17.27 2.81
C ARG A 128 -6.32 18.55 2.29
N ALA A 129 -5.91 19.72 2.81
CA ALA A 129 -6.47 21.00 2.40
C ALA A 129 -6.33 21.23 0.89
N GLY A 130 -5.17 20.88 0.32
CA GLY A 130 -4.96 20.93 -1.13
C GLY A 130 -5.90 20.00 -1.90
N ILE A 131 -6.06 18.75 -1.48
CA ILE A 131 -6.99 17.80 -2.13
C ILE A 131 -8.44 18.31 -2.04
N VAL A 132 -8.87 18.77 -0.87
CA VAL A 132 -10.24 19.28 -0.68
C VAL A 132 -10.49 20.49 -1.59
N ALA A 133 -9.54 21.43 -1.66
CA ALA A 133 -9.64 22.58 -2.56
C ALA A 133 -9.69 22.19 -4.04
N ASP A 134 -8.90 21.19 -4.45
CA ASP A 134 -8.83 20.72 -5.84
C ASP A 134 -10.08 19.91 -6.26
N THR A 135 -10.74 19.22 -5.32
CA THR A 135 -11.77 18.22 -5.63
C THR A 135 -13.17 18.57 -5.12
N GLY A 136 -13.28 19.49 -4.16
CA GLY A 136 -14.52 19.78 -3.43
C GLY A 136 -14.99 18.66 -2.51
N ASN A 137 -14.22 17.56 -2.37
CA ASN A 137 -14.59 16.42 -1.53
C ASN A 137 -14.08 16.60 -0.11
N GLU A 138 -14.97 16.93 0.82
CA GLU A 138 -14.66 17.10 2.25
C GLU A 138 -14.37 15.78 2.98
N ARG A 139 -14.66 14.62 2.36
CA ARG A 139 -14.46 13.28 2.96
C ARG A 139 -13.00 12.80 2.85
N VAL A 140 -12.06 13.72 3.02
CA VAL A 140 -10.63 13.43 3.11
C VAL A 140 -10.21 13.64 4.56
N ALA A 141 -9.65 12.61 5.18
CA ALA A 141 -9.18 12.63 6.57
C ALA A 141 -7.67 12.37 6.62
N VAL A 142 -7.03 12.78 7.72
CA VAL A 142 -5.63 12.47 8.01
C VAL A 142 -5.58 11.44 9.12
N GLY A 143 -4.79 10.39 8.95
CA GLY A 143 -4.50 9.41 9.99
C GLY A 143 -3.00 9.30 10.22
N GLU A 144 -2.57 9.52 11.46
CA GLU A 144 -1.16 9.36 11.84
C GLU A 144 -0.76 7.89 11.75
N LEU A 145 0.27 7.60 10.95
CA LEU A 145 0.79 6.27 10.71
C LEU A 145 2.29 6.34 10.42
N ASP A 146 3.08 5.70 11.29
CA ASP A 146 4.48 5.38 11.04
C ASP A 146 4.65 3.89 10.80
N LEU A 147 4.99 3.54 9.55
CA LEU A 147 5.21 2.15 9.14
C LEU A 147 6.49 1.55 9.76
N SER A 148 7.37 2.37 10.33
CA SER A 148 8.56 1.91 11.05
C SER A 148 8.30 1.56 12.52
N ASP A 149 7.10 1.85 13.05
CA ASP A 149 6.73 1.61 14.46
C ASP A 149 5.45 0.76 14.55
N GLN A 150 5.58 -0.48 15.04
CA GLN A 150 4.45 -1.39 15.17
C GLN A 150 3.36 -0.88 16.12
N ARG A 151 3.70 -0.03 17.10
CA ARG A 151 2.74 0.58 18.02
C ARG A 151 1.91 1.65 17.32
N SER A 152 2.52 2.39 16.40
CA SER A 152 1.84 3.35 15.53
C SER A 152 0.83 2.63 14.62
N ILE A 153 1.27 1.56 13.95
CA ILE A 153 0.39 0.72 13.11
C ILE A 153 -0.77 0.17 13.92
N ALA A 154 -0.50 -0.42 15.09
CA ALA A 154 -1.55 -0.97 15.95
C ALA A 154 -2.53 0.10 16.42
N ARG A 155 -2.08 1.34 16.67
CA ARG A 155 -2.95 2.47 17.02
C ARG A 155 -3.85 2.86 15.85
N PHE A 156 -3.29 3.01 14.66
CA PHE A 156 -4.05 3.29 13.44
C PHE A 156 -5.13 2.23 13.20
N VAL A 157 -4.78 0.96 13.31
CA VAL A 157 -5.72 -0.17 13.14
C VAL A 157 -6.84 -0.14 14.19
N ARG A 158 -6.51 0.12 15.46
CA ARG A 158 -7.53 0.20 16.54
C ARG A 158 -8.49 1.36 16.38
N LEU A 159 -8.05 2.47 15.78
CA LEU A 159 -8.88 3.64 15.52
C LEU A 159 -9.69 3.52 14.23
N TRP A 160 -9.38 2.53 13.38
CA TRP A 160 -10.15 2.28 12.19
C TRP A 160 -11.51 1.68 12.53
N ASP A 161 -12.57 2.24 11.95
CA ASP A 161 -13.93 1.73 12.06
C ASP A 161 -14.57 1.59 10.68
N GLY A 162 -15.40 0.57 10.50
CA GLY A 162 -16.13 0.29 9.27
C GLY A 162 -15.33 -0.38 8.13
N PRO A 163 -16.00 -0.66 6.99
CA PRO A 163 -15.39 -1.38 5.88
C PRO A 163 -14.29 -0.58 5.17
N LEU A 164 -13.32 -1.29 4.59
CA LEU A 164 -12.25 -0.72 3.79
C LEU A 164 -12.27 -1.34 2.39
N HIS A 165 -12.36 -0.49 1.36
CA HIS A 165 -12.49 -0.95 -0.02
C HIS A 165 -11.14 -0.95 -0.74
N MET A 166 -10.25 -0.03 -0.37
CA MET A 166 -8.98 0.19 -1.07
C MET A 166 -7.88 0.48 -0.06
N LEU A 167 -6.81 -0.31 -0.07
CA LEU A 167 -5.57 -0.03 0.68
C LEU A 167 -4.42 0.13 -0.31
N VAL A 168 -3.79 1.30 -0.30
CA VAL A 168 -2.67 1.62 -1.19
C VAL A 168 -1.40 1.82 -0.37
N HIS A 169 -0.45 0.91 -0.54
CA HIS A 169 0.90 1.03 0.00
C HIS A 169 1.78 1.80 -0.97
N ALA A 170 1.86 3.12 -0.80
CA ALA A 170 2.69 4.01 -1.60
C ALA A 170 3.80 4.70 -0.79
N ALA A 171 3.78 4.60 0.54
CA ALA A 171 4.93 4.99 1.36
C ALA A 171 6.10 4.04 1.12
N ALA A 172 7.29 4.63 0.89
CA ALA A 172 8.55 3.90 0.81
C ALA A 172 9.70 4.82 1.24
N VAL A 173 10.79 4.21 1.71
CA VAL A 173 12.09 4.83 1.89
C VAL A 173 13.07 4.23 0.89
N ALA A 174 14.01 5.05 0.40
CA ALA A 174 15.04 4.61 -0.52
C ALA A 174 16.34 5.38 -0.27
N GLY A 175 17.47 4.68 -0.30
CA GLY A 175 18.80 5.30 -0.18
C GLY A 175 19.12 5.85 1.22
N ALA A 176 18.39 5.46 2.26
CA ALA A 176 18.72 5.86 3.62
C ALA A 176 19.98 5.09 4.12
N PRO A 177 20.82 5.69 4.97
CA PRO A 177 21.89 4.95 5.64
C PRO A 177 21.32 3.86 6.54
N LEU A 178 22.14 2.86 6.88
CA LEU A 178 21.74 1.79 7.81
C LEU A 178 21.24 2.42 9.11
N THR A 179 19.95 2.32 9.33
CA THR A 179 19.25 2.88 10.47
C THR A 179 18.31 1.83 11.00
N ARG A 180 18.15 1.78 12.32
CA ARG A 180 17.25 0.82 12.97
C ARG A 180 16.02 1.51 13.54
N THR A 181 14.89 0.83 13.47
CA THR A 181 13.64 1.30 14.05
C THR A 181 13.65 1.13 15.57
N VAL A 182 12.57 1.56 16.23
CA VAL A 182 12.38 1.34 17.68
C VAL A 182 12.32 -0.15 18.07
N ASP A 183 12.00 -1.02 17.11
CA ASP A 183 11.95 -2.48 17.28
C ASP A 183 13.26 -3.16 16.83
N ASP A 184 14.33 -2.38 16.62
CA ASP A 184 15.65 -2.80 16.15
C ASP A 184 15.68 -3.42 14.74
N TRP A 185 14.68 -3.12 13.91
CA TRP A 185 14.64 -3.58 12.52
C TRP A 185 15.34 -2.60 11.59
N GLU A 186 16.01 -3.13 10.56
CA GLU A 186 16.50 -2.32 9.44
C GLU A 186 15.34 -1.50 8.82
N LEU A 187 15.60 -0.21 8.58
CA LEU A 187 14.58 0.79 8.24
C LEU A 187 13.85 0.50 6.92
N HIS A 188 14.55 0.10 5.85
CA HIS A 188 13.91 -0.19 4.56
C HIS A 188 13.02 -1.42 4.66
N LEU A 189 13.51 -2.50 5.27
CA LEU A 189 12.73 -3.71 5.54
C LEU A 189 11.49 -3.36 6.38
N ALA A 190 11.66 -2.56 7.43
CA ALA A 190 10.56 -2.15 8.29
C ALA A 190 9.50 -1.34 7.53
N VAL A 191 9.90 -0.31 6.78
CA VAL A 191 8.95 0.62 6.14
C VAL A 191 8.37 0.08 4.83
N ASN A 192 9.18 -0.56 4.00
CA ASN A 192 8.77 -0.96 2.64
C ASN A 192 8.06 -2.32 2.63
N HIS A 193 8.29 -3.17 3.64
CA HIS A 193 7.80 -4.55 3.65
C HIS A 193 7.02 -4.91 4.92
N LEU A 194 7.65 -4.86 6.09
CA LEU A 194 7.03 -5.33 7.35
C LEU A 194 5.85 -4.46 7.79
N GLY A 195 5.99 -3.14 7.73
CA GLY A 195 4.93 -2.19 8.05
C GLY A 195 3.68 -2.37 7.18
N PRO A 196 3.80 -2.38 5.85
CA PRO A 196 2.70 -2.70 4.94
C PRO A 196 2.03 -4.04 5.22
N ALA A 197 2.81 -5.09 5.51
CA ALA A 197 2.28 -6.41 5.88
C ALA A 197 1.49 -6.36 7.20
N SER A 198 2.02 -5.71 8.23
CA SER A 198 1.35 -5.49 9.52
C SER A 198 0.07 -4.67 9.38
N LEU A 199 0.09 -3.59 8.60
CA LEU A 199 -1.09 -2.75 8.36
C LEU A 199 -2.19 -3.53 7.64
N THR A 200 -1.83 -4.27 6.58
CA THR A 200 -2.78 -5.09 5.82
C THR A 200 -3.42 -6.16 6.70
N SER A 201 -2.60 -6.84 7.52
CA SER A 201 -3.06 -7.86 8.44
C SER A 201 -3.97 -7.28 9.53
N GLY A 202 -3.62 -6.12 10.07
CA GLY A 202 -4.42 -5.42 11.08
C GLY A 202 -5.77 -4.93 10.54
N LEU A 203 -5.81 -4.48 9.29
CA LEU A 203 -7.04 -4.05 8.61
C LEU A 203 -7.78 -5.19 7.88
N HIS A 204 -7.33 -6.44 8.01
CA HIS A 204 -7.91 -7.60 7.33
C HIS A 204 -9.43 -7.71 7.54
N TRP A 205 -9.89 -7.47 8.77
CA TRP A 205 -11.31 -7.53 9.10
C TRP A 205 -12.12 -6.47 8.33
N ALA A 206 -11.59 -5.27 8.12
CA ALA A 206 -12.26 -4.20 7.40
C ALA A 206 -12.25 -4.45 5.88
N LEU A 207 -11.14 -5.01 5.37
CA LEU A 207 -10.97 -5.38 3.96
C LEU A 207 -11.90 -6.52 3.54
N THR A 208 -12.17 -7.47 4.44
CA THR A 208 -13.04 -8.63 4.18
C THR A 208 -14.51 -8.38 4.53
N ALA A 209 -14.85 -7.21 5.06
CA ALA A 209 -16.23 -6.80 5.32
C ALA A 209 -17.01 -6.42 4.05
N VAL A 210 -16.32 -6.31 2.90
CA VAL A 210 -16.93 -5.96 1.61
C VAL A 210 -16.40 -6.85 0.50
N ASP A 211 -17.25 -7.13 -0.48
CA ASP A 211 -16.83 -7.84 -1.67
C ASP A 211 -15.99 -6.92 -2.58
N GLY A 212 -14.92 -7.48 -3.12
CA GLY A 212 -14.10 -6.80 -4.11
C GLY A 212 -13.15 -5.74 -3.55
N ALA A 213 -12.82 -5.76 -2.24
CA ALA A 213 -11.74 -4.94 -1.72
C ALA A 213 -10.41 -5.19 -2.47
N ARG A 214 -9.56 -4.16 -2.51
CA ARG A 214 -8.27 -4.19 -3.22
C ARG A 214 -7.15 -3.69 -2.33
N VAL A 215 -6.04 -4.43 -2.31
CA VAL A 215 -4.77 -3.99 -1.73
C VAL A 215 -3.80 -3.81 -2.90
N VAL A 216 -3.21 -2.63 -3.02
CA VAL A 216 -2.25 -2.29 -4.08
C VAL A 216 -0.95 -1.82 -3.44
N THR A 217 0.13 -2.55 -3.71
CA THR A 217 1.49 -2.17 -3.27
C THR A 217 2.25 -1.57 -4.43
N VAL A 218 2.78 -0.37 -4.23
CA VAL A 218 3.66 0.31 -5.19
C VAL A 218 5.07 -0.22 -5.00
N THR A 219 5.65 -0.76 -6.07
CA THR A 219 7.01 -1.32 -6.07
C THR A 219 7.87 -0.64 -7.14
N SER A 220 9.19 -0.82 -7.06
CA SER A 220 10.14 -0.34 -8.06
C SER A 220 10.56 -1.46 -9.00
N ALA A 221 10.80 -1.17 -10.27
CA ALA A 221 11.34 -2.16 -11.22
C ALA A 221 12.72 -2.71 -10.82
N ALA A 222 13.45 -1.98 -9.97
CA ALA A 222 14.79 -2.35 -9.53
C ALA A 222 14.80 -3.61 -8.62
N HIS A 223 13.66 -4.01 -8.02
CA HIS A 223 13.60 -5.27 -7.25
C HIS A 223 13.93 -6.52 -8.08
N ARG A 224 13.82 -6.46 -9.41
CA ARG A 224 14.08 -7.62 -10.28
C ARG A 224 15.54 -8.05 -10.28
N ASP A 225 16.43 -7.13 -9.96
CA ASP A 225 17.87 -7.34 -10.01
C ASP A 225 18.47 -7.49 -8.60
N ALA A 226 17.62 -7.56 -7.56
CA ALA A 226 18.02 -7.66 -6.17
C ALA A 226 17.73 -9.05 -5.58
N ALA A 227 18.73 -9.64 -4.95
CA ALA A 227 18.55 -10.84 -4.14
C ALA A 227 18.25 -10.43 -2.69
N PHE A 228 17.16 -10.94 -2.14
CA PHE A 228 16.87 -10.84 -0.72
C PHE A 228 17.58 -11.96 0.03
N ASP A 229 18.32 -11.63 1.08
CA ASP A 229 18.95 -12.61 1.97
C ASP A 229 18.06 -12.86 3.20
N PRO A 230 17.39 -14.02 3.30
CA PRO A 230 16.55 -14.35 4.45
C PRO A 230 17.35 -14.69 5.72
N GLU A 231 18.65 -15.01 5.60
CA GLU A 231 19.49 -15.37 6.75
C GLU A 231 20.10 -14.13 7.42
N ASP A 232 20.26 -13.02 6.68
CA ASP A 232 20.64 -11.71 7.24
C ASP A 232 19.72 -10.57 6.74
N PRO A 233 18.41 -10.60 7.10
CA PRO A 233 17.44 -9.64 6.58
C PRO A 233 17.66 -8.22 7.12
N HIS A 234 18.49 -8.06 8.16
CA HIS A 234 18.73 -6.79 8.85
C HIS A 234 20.15 -6.24 8.62
N PHE A 235 20.95 -6.84 7.73
CA PHE A 235 22.34 -6.44 7.49
C PHE A 235 23.17 -6.37 8.78
N SER A 236 23.09 -7.42 9.59
CA SER A 236 23.84 -7.56 10.85
C SER A 236 25.25 -8.08 10.61
N ASP A 237 25.42 -8.96 9.62
CA ASP A 237 26.70 -9.60 9.29
C ASP A 237 27.27 -9.09 7.97
N GLN A 238 26.40 -8.72 7.03
CA GLN A 238 26.80 -8.25 5.70
C GLN A 238 27.02 -6.73 5.64
N ARG A 239 27.84 -6.31 4.67
CA ARG A 239 28.01 -4.90 4.36
C ARG A 239 26.69 -4.33 3.86
N TYR A 240 26.22 -3.27 4.51
CA TYR A 240 25.00 -2.59 4.11
C TYR A 240 25.11 -1.94 2.73
N ASP A 241 24.11 -2.19 1.90
CA ASP A 241 23.90 -1.55 0.60
C ASP A 241 22.51 -0.90 0.60
N ALA A 242 22.49 0.44 0.66
CA ALA A 242 21.26 1.23 0.72
C ALA A 242 20.43 1.15 -0.58
N HIS A 243 21.05 0.80 -1.70
CA HIS A 243 20.32 0.58 -2.94
C HIS A 243 19.58 -0.75 -2.85
N LEU A 244 20.27 -1.84 -2.51
CA LEU A 244 19.66 -3.16 -2.38
C LEU A 244 18.60 -3.22 -1.26
N ALA A 245 18.87 -2.60 -0.11
CA ALA A 245 17.94 -2.58 1.02
C ALA A 245 16.60 -1.90 0.67
N GLY A 246 16.61 -0.92 -0.23
CA GLY A 246 15.42 -0.15 -0.61
C GLY A 246 14.52 -0.81 -1.66
N LEU A 247 14.79 -2.05 -2.07
CA LEU A 247 14.10 -2.73 -3.18
C LEU A 247 12.97 -3.65 -2.75
#